data_AF-A0A356Z332-F1
#
_entry.id   AF-A0A356Z332-F1
#
_cell.length_a   1.000
_cell.length_b   1.000
_cell.length_c   1.000
_cell.angle_alpha   90.00
_cell.angle_beta   90.00
_cell.angle_gamma   90.00
#
_symmetry.space_group_name_H-M   'P 1'
#
loop_
_entity.id
_entity.type
_entity.pdbx_description
1 polymer ?
#
loop_
_entity_poly.entity_id
_entity_poly.type
_entity_poly.pdbx_seq_one_letter_code
_entity_poly.pdbx_strand_id
1 'polypeptide(L)'
;MADSVKLLDYNGPVDQKVIDKLLKKLRKSDAYLSLDRTTAKRVYAILVECLENIFKHSEKVLPESKICPPYILVLKTMGKIVIKTGNPVNDDKEISVSSKLDQINNVDDQELNHLYDDKINRVTEKNGNGAGLGFMLMKFKSGNPIEYGFTRTKCKQLFFEIQIKVNKYIMRKLIIDPTVSSPRVILDPDRKRFEISGESRPADVASFYEEIISWMDDYSHHLGKSQETGEPVTFNLDFEYFNSSSAKYILDFCKQIGDARSKGKDIHIKWHYDDDDMDMLEVGREMSRMSKIPFQFISKNVK
;
A
#
# COMPACT_ATOMS: atom_id res chain seq x y z
N MET A 1 -17.32 21.97 -3.87
CA MET A 1 -15.88 22.07 -4.21
C MET A 1 -15.10 22.45 -2.96
N ALA A 2 -15.17 21.60 -1.93
CA ALA A 2 -14.65 21.86 -0.59
C ALA A 2 -13.36 21.04 -0.35
N ASP A 3 -12.34 21.69 0.21
CA ASP A 3 -11.12 21.15 0.83
C ASP A 3 -10.21 20.23 0.00
N SER A 4 -9.85 20.64 -1.22
CA SER A 4 -8.72 20.03 -1.95
C SER A 4 -7.51 20.97 -1.99
N VAL A 5 -6.37 20.50 -1.48
CA VAL A 5 -5.07 21.18 -1.55
C VAL A 5 -4.29 20.67 -2.76
N LYS A 6 -3.84 21.58 -3.62
CA LYS A 6 -3.08 21.25 -4.82
C LYS A 6 -1.61 20.97 -4.49
N LEU A 7 -1.13 19.77 -4.80
CA LEU A 7 0.27 19.37 -4.65
C LEU A 7 1.07 19.69 -5.92
N LEU A 8 0.47 19.43 -7.07
CA LEU A 8 1.07 19.67 -8.38
C LEU A 8 -0.04 20.00 -9.38
N ASP A 9 0.24 20.95 -10.26
CA ASP A 9 -0.61 21.30 -11.40
C ASP A 9 0.32 21.76 -12.51
N TYR A 10 0.14 21.14 -13.67
CA TYR A 10 0.93 21.36 -14.85
C TYR A 10 0.07 21.08 -16.09
N ASN A 11 0.23 21.94 -17.09
CA ASN A 11 -0.40 21.83 -18.38
C ASN A 11 0.64 22.24 -19.43
N GLY A 12 0.98 21.31 -20.33
CA GLY A 12 2.00 21.52 -21.35
C GLY A 12 2.74 20.25 -21.74
N PRO A 13 3.63 20.32 -22.75
CA PRO A 13 4.42 19.19 -23.23
C PRO A 13 5.38 18.65 -22.16
N VAL A 14 5.49 17.32 -22.04
CA VAL A 14 6.39 16.66 -21.10
C VAL A 14 7.61 16.13 -21.82
N ASP A 15 8.79 16.58 -21.41
CA ASP A 15 10.10 16.02 -21.78
C ASP A 15 10.89 15.63 -20.50
N GLN A 16 12.07 15.04 -20.65
CA GLN A 16 12.89 14.61 -19.51
C GLN A 16 13.20 15.75 -18.51
N LYS A 17 13.45 16.97 -19.01
CA LYS A 17 13.76 18.13 -18.15
C LYS A 17 12.51 18.57 -17.38
N VAL A 18 11.34 18.52 -18.02
CA VAL A 18 10.05 18.81 -17.39
C VAL A 18 9.74 17.76 -16.33
N ILE A 19 9.96 16.48 -16.59
CA ILE A 19 9.78 15.41 -15.59
C ILE A 19 10.59 15.72 -14.33
N ASP A 20 11.90 15.95 -14.47
CA ASP A 20 12.77 16.23 -13.32
C ASP A 20 12.32 17.49 -12.55
N LYS A 21 11.90 18.53 -13.29
CA LYS A 21 11.40 19.78 -12.71
C LYS A 21 10.09 19.55 -11.93
N LEU A 22 9.15 18.79 -12.49
CA LEU A 22 7.86 18.51 -11.86
C LEU A 22 8.01 17.62 -10.62
N LEU A 23 8.86 16.60 -10.67
CA LEU A 23 9.16 15.74 -9.52
C LEU A 23 9.85 16.52 -8.39
N LYS A 24 10.77 17.43 -8.72
CA LYS A 24 11.37 18.36 -7.74
C LYS A 24 10.33 19.31 -7.16
N LYS A 25 9.41 19.84 -7.99
CA LYS A 25 8.32 20.71 -7.54
C LYS A 25 7.38 19.98 -6.58
N LEU A 26 7.00 18.74 -6.88
CA LEU A 26 6.18 17.91 -6.00
C LEU A 26 6.85 17.75 -4.63
N ARG A 27 8.13 17.34 -4.60
CA ARG A 27 8.88 17.12 -3.35
C ARG A 27 9.02 18.36 -2.47
N LYS A 28 8.92 19.56 -3.04
CA LYS A 28 8.99 20.84 -2.32
C LYS A 28 7.64 21.39 -1.88
N SER A 29 6.53 20.78 -2.30
CA SER A 29 5.18 21.22 -1.89
C SER A 29 4.95 20.90 -0.42
N ASP A 30 4.51 21.87 0.38
CA ASP A 30 4.15 21.66 1.80
C ASP A 30 3.12 20.53 1.96
N ALA A 31 2.17 20.45 1.04
CA ALA A 31 1.14 19.43 1.05
C ALA A 31 1.71 18.02 0.81
N TYR A 32 2.80 17.89 0.05
CA TYR A 32 3.55 16.64 -0.12
C TYR A 32 4.46 16.35 1.07
N LEU A 33 5.16 17.36 1.60
CA LEU A 33 6.01 17.23 2.79
C LEU A 33 5.21 16.85 4.05
N SER A 34 3.93 17.20 4.10
CA SER A 34 3.02 16.80 5.17
C SER A 34 2.51 15.35 5.08
N LEU A 35 2.83 14.62 4.00
CA LEU A 35 2.46 13.21 3.86
C LEU A 35 3.39 12.34 4.72
N ASP A 36 2.89 11.21 5.20
CA ASP A 36 3.76 10.19 5.77
C ASP A 36 4.71 9.61 4.71
N ARG A 37 5.79 8.99 5.19
CA ARG A 37 6.87 8.47 4.34
C ARG A 37 6.38 7.45 3.31
N THR A 38 5.41 6.60 3.68
CA THR A 38 4.89 5.52 2.84
C THR A 38 4.00 6.09 1.74
N THR A 39 3.06 6.96 2.09
CA THR A 39 2.19 7.65 1.13
C THR A 39 3.00 8.54 0.19
N ALA A 40 3.98 9.29 0.69
CA ALA A 40 4.87 10.10 -0.14
C ALA A 40 5.59 9.25 -1.20
N LYS A 41 6.20 8.12 -0.80
CA LYS A 41 6.86 7.18 -1.73
C LYS A 41 5.90 6.63 -2.78
N ARG A 42 4.68 6.25 -2.40
CA ARG A 42 3.66 5.72 -3.32
C ARG A 42 3.21 6.77 -4.32
N VAL A 43 2.87 7.97 -3.86
CA VAL A 43 2.50 9.11 -4.72
C VAL A 43 3.63 9.45 -5.70
N TYR A 44 4.88 9.48 -5.23
CA TYR A 44 6.03 9.73 -6.09
C TYR A 44 6.20 8.66 -7.16
N ALA A 45 6.17 7.37 -6.79
CA ALA A 45 6.32 6.27 -7.73
C ALA A 45 5.21 6.26 -8.80
N ILE A 46 3.95 6.45 -8.39
CA ILE A 46 2.82 6.53 -9.32
C ILE A 46 2.98 7.72 -10.27
N LEU A 47 3.40 8.89 -9.76
CA LEU A 47 3.57 10.06 -10.60
C LEU A 47 4.72 9.89 -11.62
N VAL A 48 5.82 9.24 -11.24
CA VAL A 48 6.92 8.92 -12.17
C VAL A 48 6.38 8.11 -13.35
N GLU A 49 5.65 7.03 -13.08
CA GLU A 49 5.06 6.20 -14.15
C GLU A 49 4.08 7.00 -15.02
N CYS A 50 3.25 7.85 -14.43
CA CYS A 50 2.34 8.70 -15.20
C CYS A 50 3.10 9.65 -16.13
N LEU A 51 4.16 10.29 -15.63
CA LEU A 51 5.00 11.19 -16.39
C LEU A 51 5.77 10.48 -17.51
N GLU A 52 6.30 9.29 -17.24
CA GLU A 52 6.94 8.45 -18.25
C GLU A 52 5.96 8.00 -19.34
N ASN A 53 4.73 7.64 -18.96
CA ASN A 53 3.68 7.28 -19.91
C ASN A 53 3.36 8.45 -20.85
N ILE A 54 3.20 9.66 -20.31
CA ILE A 54 2.98 10.87 -21.13
C ILE A 54 4.17 11.09 -22.06
N PHE A 55 5.41 11.04 -21.55
CA PHE A 55 6.61 11.28 -22.36
C PHE A 55 6.78 10.27 -23.51
N LYS A 56 6.46 9.00 -23.26
CA LYS A 56 6.59 7.89 -24.23
C LYS A 56 5.44 7.86 -25.24
N HIS A 57 4.22 8.18 -24.83
CA HIS A 57 3.00 7.90 -25.61
C HIS A 57 2.20 9.12 -26.04
N SER A 58 2.51 10.32 -25.55
CA SER A 58 1.81 11.53 -26.00
C SER A 58 2.14 11.83 -27.45
N GLU A 59 1.12 12.12 -28.25
CA GLU A 59 1.31 12.59 -29.64
C GLU A 59 2.08 13.91 -29.66
N LYS A 60 3.16 13.97 -30.44
CA LYS A 60 4.10 15.12 -30.49
C LYS A 60 3.88 16.02 -31.70
N VAL A 61 3.25 15.52 -32.76
CA VAL A 61 3.12 16.22 -34.04
C VAL A 61 1.71 16.01 -34.59
N LEU A 62 0.97 17.10 -34.82
CA LEU A 62 -0.21 17.09 -35.68
C LEU A 62 -0.35 18.41 -36.45
N PRO A 63 -1.02 18.40 -37.61
CA PRO A 63 -1.13 19.55 -38.50
C PRO A 63 -2.01 20.63 -37.86
N GLU A 64 -1.50 21.86 -37.85
CA GLU A 64 -2.29 23.10 -37.70
C GLU A 64 -3.10 23.25 -36.38
N SER A 65 -2.36 23.61 -35.32
CA SER A 65 -2.82 24.51 -34.24
C SER A 65 -4.19 24.23 -33.60
N LYS A 66 -4.20 23.32 -32.61
CA LYS A 66 -4.93 23.41 -31.31
C LYS A 66 -4.81 22.05 -30.61
N ILE A 67 -3.60 21.67 -30.21
CA ILE A 67 -3.44 20.47 -29.39
C ILE A 67 -4.06 20.75 -28.02
N CYS A 68 -4.86 19.82 -27.49
CA CYS A 68 -5.11 19.78 -26.05
C CYS A 68 -3.82 19.25 -25.41
N PRO A 69 -2.98 20.10 -24.80
CA PRO A 69 -1.71 19.66 -24.25
C PRO A 69 -1.94 18.66 -23.12
N PRO A 70 -0.94 17.82 -22.82
CA PRO A 70 -1.03 16.95 -21.67
C PRO A 70 -1.14 17.78 -20.39
N TYR A 71 -1.84 17.22 -19.41
CA TYR A 71 -1.96 17.81 -18.09
C TYR A 71 -1.62 16.80 -17.00
N ILE A 72 -1.13 17.32 -15.87
CA ILE A 72 -0.87 16.59 -14.64
C ILE A 72 -1.45 17.39 -13.48
N LEU A 73 -2.30 16.75 -12.70
CA LEU A 73 -2.92 17.33 -11.53
C LEU A 73 -2.80 16.37 -10.35
N VAL A 74 -2.18 16.82 -9.25
CA VAL A 74 -2.10 16.07 -7.99
C VAL A 74 -2.80 16.88 -6.91
N LEU A 75 -3.85 16.31 -6.32
CA LEU A 75 -4.66 16.93 -5.29
C LEU A 75 -4.62 16.10 -4.02
N LYS A 76 -4.57 16.76 -2.87
CA LYS A 76 -4.82 16.19 -1.55
C LYS A 76 -6.21 16.58 -1.11
N THR A 77 -7.00 15.59 -0.76
CA THR A 77 -8.35 15.72 -0.19
C THR A 77 -8.35 15.17 1.24
N MET A 78 -9.48 15.24 1.96
CA MET A 78 -9.56 14.86 3.39
C MET A 78 -9.00 13.45 3.70
N GLY A 79 -9.15 12.47 2.80
CA GLY A 79 -8.64 11.10 3.01
C GLY A 79 -7.78 10.51 1.90
N LYS A 80 -7.64 11.21 0.75
CA LYS A 80 -7.01 10.65 -0.46
C LYS A 80 -6.11 11.65 -1.16
N ILE A 81 -5.09 11.15 -1.81
CA ILE A 81 -4.35 11.84 -2.86
C ILE A 81 -4.93 11.39 -4.20
N VAL A 82 -5.30 12.34 -5.05
CA VAL A 82 -5.82 12.08 -6.39
C VAL A 82 -4.79 12.54 -7.39
N ILE A 83 -4.28 11.62 -8.19
CA ILE A 83 -3.39 11.90 -9.33
C ILE A 83 -4.24 11.77 -10.58
N LYS A 84 -4.36 12.86 -11.33
CA LYS A 84 -4.99 12.86 -12.65
C LYS A 84 -3.97 13.23 -13.69
N THR A 85 -3.94 12.50 -14.79
CA THR A 85 -3.18 12.89 -15.96
C THR A 85 -3.99 12.66 -17.21
N GLY A 86 -3.79 13.53 -18.19
CA GLY A 86 -4.36 13.32 -19.50
C GLY A 86 -3.37 13.69 -20.58
N ASN A 87 -3.38 12.96 -21.69
CA ASN A 87 -2.55 13.25 -22.84
C ASN A 87 -3.23 12.85 -24.16
N PRO A 88 -2.92 13.57 -25.25
CA PRO A 88 -3.35 13.14 -26.56
C PRO A 88 -2.68 11.83 -26.97
N VAL A 89 -3.43 10.96 -27.66
CA VAL A 89 -2.97 9.65 -28.16
C VAL A 89 -3.51 9.38 -29.57
N ASN A 90 -2.90 8.44 -30.29
CA ASN A 90 -3.45 7.89 -31.53
C ASN A 90 -4.72 7.05 -31.29
N ASP A 91 -5.55 6.96 -32.33
CA ASP A 91 -6.83 6.26 -32.31
C ASP A 91 -6.68 4.74 -32.07
N ASP A 92 -5.55 4.15 -32.45
CA ASP A 92 -5.23 2.73 -32.23
C ASP A 92 -5.02 2.39 -30.73
N LYS A 93 -4.85 3.40 -29.87
CA LYS A 93 -4.60 3.20 -28.43
C LYS A 93 -5.85 2.89 -27.63
N GLU A 94 -7.03 3.29 -28.08
CA GLU A 94 -8.27 3.13 -27.30
C GLU A 94 -8.50 1.67 -26.93
N ILE A 95 -8.57 0.78 -27.92
CA ILE A 95 -8.85 -0.65 -27.71
C ILE A 95 -7.71 -1.32 -26.92
N SER A 96 -6.46 -1.06 -27.34
CA SER A 96 -5.29 -1.75 -26.77
C SER A 96 -4.98 -1.35 -25.33
N VAL A 97 -5.23 -0.09 -24.94
CA VAL A 97 -5.04 0.39 -23.56
C VAL A 97 -6.22 0.03 -22.67
N SER A 98 -7.46 0.15 -23.17
CA SER A 98 -8.66 -0.22 -22.41
C SER A 98 -8.63 -1.70 -22.00
N SER A 99 -8.35 -2.60 -22.94
CA SER A 99 -8.24 -4.04 -22.66
C SER A 99 -7.21 -4.36 -21.57
N LYS A 100 -6.07 -3.66 -21.57
CA LYS A 100 -5.02 -3.84 -20.54
C LYS A 100 -5.45 -3.31 -19.18
N LEU A 101 -6.06 -2.13 -19.12
CA LEU A 101 -6.51 -1.53 -17.86
C LEU A 101 -7.66 -2.33 -17.25
N ASP A 102 -8.58 -2.84 -18.08
CA ASP A 102 -9.67 -3.70 -17.63
C ASP A 102 -9.14 -5.02 -17.05
N GLN A 103 -8.18 -5.66 -17.73
CA GLN A 103 -7.51 -6.84 -17.20
C GLN A 103 -6.89 -6.52 -15.84
N ILE A 104 -6.05 -5.48 -15.77
CA ILE A 104 -5.34 -5.08 -14.55
C ILE A 104 -6.31 -4.78 -13.43
N ASN A 105 -7.40 -4.05 -13.68
CA ASN A 105 -8.41 -3.71 -12.69
C ASN A 105 -9.16 -4.94 -12.14
N ASN A 106 -9.30 -6.00 -12.94
CA ASN A 106 -9.97 -7.24 -12.53
C ASN A 106 -9.05 -8.29 -11.88
N VAL A 107 -7.72 -8.16 -11.95
CA VAL A 107 -6.79 -9.06 -11.25
C VAL A 107 -6.89 -8.90 -9.73
N ASP A 108 -6.86 -10.01 -9.00
CA ASP A 108 -6.83 -10.03 -7.54
C ASP A 108 -5.51 -9.46 -6.98
N ASP A 109 -5.51 -8.93 -5.76
CA ASP A 109 -4.34 -8.29 -5.16
C ASP A 109 -3.18 -9.26 -4.84
N GLN A 110 -3.44 -10.55 -4.68
CA GLN A 110 -2.43 -11.58 -4.46
C GLN A 110 -1.75 -11.95 -5.79
N GLU A 111 -2.54 -12.21 -6.83
CA GLU A 111 -2.04 -12.45 -8.19
C GLU A 111 -1.29 -11.22 -8.74
N LEU A 112 -1.78 -10.01 -8.47
CA LEU A 112 -1.11 -8.77 -8.88
C LEU A 112 0.28 -8.62 -8.23
N ASN A 113 0.42 -9.00 -6.96
CA ASN A 113 1.71 -9.00 -6.27
C ASN A 113 2.68 -9.97 -6.94
N HIS A 114 2.25 -11.21 -7.13
CA HIS A 114 3.06 -12.24 -7.77
C HIS A 114 3.49 -11.82 -9.18
N LEU A 115 2.58 -11.29 -9.99
CA LEU A 115 2.87 -10.81 -11.35
C LEU A 115 3.81 -9.59 -11.36
N TYR A 116 3.73 -8.71 -10.37
CA TYR A 116 4.62 -7.57 -10.25
C TYR A 116 6.04 -8.01 -9.84
N ASP A 117 6.16 -8.86 -8.83
CA ASP A 117 7.44 -9.37 -8.34
C ASP A 117 8.13 -10.23 -9.40
N ASP A 118 7.39 -11.14 -10.06
CA ASP A 118 7.88 -11.93 -11.18
C ASP A 118 8.40 -11.06 -12.32
N LYS A 119 7.67 -10.01 -12.68
CA LYS A 119 8.06 -9.17 -13.79
C LYS A 119 9.24 -8.26 -13.46
N ILE A 120 9.38 -7.78 -12.22
CA ILE A 120 10.60 -7.07 -11.80
C ILE A 120 11.81 -8.01 -11.92
N ASN A 121 11.68 -9.22 -11.39
CA ASN A 121 12.76 -10.20 -11.39
C ASN A 121 13.14 -10.65 -12.81
N ARG A 122 12.16 -10.75 -13.73
CA ARG A 122 12.39 -11.04 -15.16
C ARG A 122 12.90 -9.85 -15.97
N VAL A 123 12.58 -8.60 -15.61
CA VAL A 123 13.11 -7.41 -16.30
C VAL A 123 14.62 -7.26 -16.07
N THR A 124 15.14 -7.76 -14.95
CA THR A 124 16.59 -7.92 -14.71
C THR A 124 17.24 -8.93 -15.68
N GLU A 125 16.46 -9.80 -16.32
CA GLU A 125 16.91 -10.81 -17.28
C GLU A 125 16.40 -10.50 -18.70
N LYS A 126 17.08 -9.57 -19.41
CA LYS A 126 17.01 -9.32 -20.87
C LYS A 126 15.62 -9.10 -21.51
N ASN A 127 15.44 -7.90 -22.09
CA ASN A 127 14.62 -7.63 -23.29
C ASN A 127 13.12 -7.99 -23.25
N GLY A 128 12.46 -7.96 -22.09
CA GLY A 128 11.01 -8.07 -22.01
C GLY A 128 10.31 -6.73 -22.27
N ASN A 129 9.39 -6.68 -23.23
CA ASN A 129 8.52 -5.54 -23.50
C ASN A 129 7.87 -5.01 -22.19
N GLY A 130 8.40 -3.93 -21.63
CA GLY A 130 7.92 -3.29 -20.38
C GLY A 130 6.52 -2.65 -20.46
N ALA A 131 5.77 -2.92 -21.53
CA ALA A 131 4.46 -2.36 -21.80
C ALA A 131 3.39 -2.99 -20.90
N GLY A 132 3.17 -2.41 -19.74
CA GLY A 132 2.13 -2.81 -18.77
C GLY A 132 2.60 -2.79 -17.33
N LEU A 133 3.91 -2.77 -17.10
CA LEU A 133 4.54 -2.65 -15.77
C LEU A 133 4.06 -1.42 -15.02
N GLY A 134 4.03 -0.27 -15.69
CA GLY A 134 3.58 0.98 -15.10
C GLY A 134 2.15 0.91 -14.57
N PHE A 135 1.21 0.34 -15.33
CA PHE A 135 -0.18 0.21 -14.87
C PHE A 135 -0.33 -0.77 -13.70
N MET A 136 0.41 -1.90 -13.70
CA MET A 136 0.41 -2.80 -12.54
C MET A 136 1.02 -2.12 -11.31
N LEU A 137 2.13 -1.39 -11.47
CA LEU A 137 2.72 -0.58 -10.41
C LEU A 137 1.72 0.44 -9.87
N MET A 138 1.00 1.13 -10.75
CA MET A 138 -0.01 2.12 -10.38
C MET A 138 -1.15 1.48 -9.57
N LYS A 139 -1.72 0.35 -10.02
CA LYS A 139 -2.77 -0.36 -9.27
C LYS A 139 -2.23 -0.86 -7.92
N PHE A 140 -1.09 -1.55 -7.92
CA PHE A 140 -0.46 -2.09 -6.73
C PHE A 140 -0.12 -1.00 -5.70
N LYS A 141 0.57 0.07 -6.13
CA LYS A 141 0.93 1.18 -5.25
C LYS A 141 -0.25 2.04 -4.86
N SER A 142 -1.36 2.06 -5.58
CA SER A 142 -2.53 2.83 -5.17
C SER A 142 -3.48 2.03 -4.26
N GLY A 143 -3.52 0.71 -4.39
CA GLY A 143 -4.49 -0.15 -3.72
C GLY A 143 -5.93 0.11 -4.20
N ASN A 144 -6.10 0.75 -5.35
CA ASN A 144 -7.39 1.14 -5.89
C ASN A 144 -7.42 0.83 -7.40
N PRO A 145 -8.61 0.58 -7.98
CA PRO A 145 -8.77 0.52 -9.42
C PRO A 145 -8.29 1.82 -10.11
N ILE A 146 -7.73 1.68 -11.30
CA ILE A 146 -7.35 2.80 -12.15
C ILE A 146 -8.62 3.25 -12.89
N GLU A 147 -9.09 4.46 -12.60
CA GLU A 147 -10.17 5.09 -13.37
C GLU A 147 -9.56 5.67 -14.64
N TYR A 148 -10.18 5.43 -15.79
CA TYR A 148 -9.66 5.94 -17.06
C TYR A 148 -10.80 6.26 -18.03
N GLY A 149 -10.48 7.03 -19.07
CA GLY A 149 -11.42 7.34 -20.13
C GLY A 149 -10.73 7.86 -21.39
N PHE A 150 -11.45 7.77 -22.50
CA PHE A 150 -11.05 8.34 -23.77
C PHE A 150 -12.11 9.33 -24.22
N THR A 151 -11.69 10.52 -24.64
CA THR A 151 -12.58 11.55 -25.15
C THR A 151 -12.08 12.09 -26.48
N ARG A 152 -13.00 12.34 -27.41
CA ARG A 152 -12.67 13.05 -28.66
C ARG A 152 -12.69 14.54 -28.39
N THR A 153 -11.55 15.19 -28.52
CA THR A 153 -11.44 16.65 -28.33
C THR A 153 -12.11 17.41 -29.47
N LYS A 154 -12.33 18.72 -29.27
CA LYS A 154 -12.84 19.63 -30.32
C LYS A 154 -12.00 19.59 -31.61
N CYS A 155 -10.73 19.20 -31.49
CA CYS A 155 -9.78 19.12 -32.60
C CYS A 155 -9.71 17.73 -33.24
N LYS A 156 -10.71 16.87 -32.99
CA LYS A 156 -10.80 15.49 -33.50
C LYS A 156 -9.61 14.60 -33.12
N GLN A 157 -8.90 14.95 -32.04
CA GLN A 157 -7.84 14.13 -31.47
C GLN A 157 -8.40 13.30 -30.32
N LEU A 158 -8.02 12.02 -30.24
CA LEU A 158 -8.33 11.17 -29.09
C LEU A 158 -7.47 11.59 -27.89
N PHE A 159 -8.11 11.75 -26.74
CA PHE A 159 -7.47 12.19 -25.51
C PHE A 159 -7.72 11.15 -24.42
N PHE A 160 -6.63 10.63 -23.88
CA PHE A 160 -6.64 9.62 -22.84
C PHE A 160 -6.51 10.29 -21.48
N GLU A 161 -7.35 9.91 -20.53
CA GLU A 161 -7.32 10.40 -19.16
C GLU A 161 -7.23 9.22 -18.20
N ILE A 162 -6.39 9.36 -17.16
CA ILE A 162 -6.35 8.45 -16.02
C ILE A 162 -6.49 9.23 -14.72
N GLN A 163 -7.17 8.61 -13.77
CA GLN A 163 -7.31 9.07 -12.41
C GLN A 163 -6.98 7.93 -11.46
N ILE A 164 -6.01 8.18 -10.59
CA ILE A 164 -5.54 7.23 -9.59
C ILE A 164 -5.78 7.84 -8.21
N LYS A 165 -6.51 7.12 -7.38
CA LYS A 165 -6.76 7.49 -5.98
C LYS A 165 -5.80 6.72 -5.11
N VAL A 166 -4.97 7.43 -4.35
CA VAL A 166 -4.06 6.86 -3.36
C VAL A 166 -4.61 7.23 -1.99
N ASN A 167 -4.99 6.25 -1.18
CA ASN A 167 -5.41 6.56 0.19
C ASN A 167 -4.21 7.17 0.94
N LYS A 168 -4.47 8.27 1.65
CA LYS A 168 -3.45 9.08 2.35
C LYS A 168 -2.76 8.32 3.47
N TYR A 169 -3.34 7.20 3.89
CA TYR A 169 -2.95 6.49 5.09
C TYR A 169 -3.02 4.96 4.90
N ILE A 170 -2.74 4.41 3.71
CA ILE A 170 -2.59 2.94 3.64
C ILE A 170 -1.27 2.56 4.30
N MET A 171 -1.41 1.78 5.35
CA MET A 171 -0.33 1.03 5.95
C MET A 171 -0.06 -0.21 5.09
N ARG A 172 1.22 -0.51 4.83
CA ARG A 172 1.59 -1.67 4.00
C ARG A 172 0.97 -2.94 4.60
N LYS A 173 0.48 -3.88 3.79
CA LYS A 173 0.20 -5.23 4.27
C LYS A 173 1.51 -5.96 4.53
N LEU A 174 1.63 -6.68 5.64
CA LEU A 174 2.73 -7.62 5.89
C LEU A 174 2.15 -9.03 5.88
N ILE A 175 2.59 -9.82 4.90
CA ILE A 175 2.22 -11.23 4.77
C ILE A 175 3.51 -12.04 4.74
N ILE A 176 3.66 -12.95 5.70
CA ILE A 176 4.76 -13.90 5.77
C ILE A 176 4.14 -15.29 5.80
N ASP A 177 4.48 -16.12 4.81
CA ASP A 177 4.02 -17.50 4.77
C ASP A 177 4.72 -18.33 5.87
N PRO A 178 4.00 -19.28 6.50
CA PRO A 178 4.57 -20.11 7.54
C PRO A 178 5.64 -21.05 6.96
N THR A 179 6.59 -21.44 7.79
CA THR A 179 7.48 -22.56 7.52
C THR A 179 7.29 -23.63 8.59
N VAL A 180 8.08 -24.71 8.52
CA VAL A 180 8.12 -25.74 9.57
C VAL A 180 8.63 -25.23 10.93
N SER A 181 9.11 -23.98 11.00
CA SER A 181 9.66 -23.42 12.24
C SER A 181 9.38 -21.93 12.43
N SER A 182 8.65 -21.28 11.51
CA SER A 182 8.30 -19.86 11.60
C SER A 182 6.80 -19.66 11.41
N PRO A 183 6.20 -18.71 12.15
CA PRO A 183 4.77 -18.56 12.15
C PRO A 183 4.33 -17.89 10.84
N ARG A 184 3.07 -18.09 10.49
CA ARG A 184 2.38 -17.26 9.51
C ARG A 184 2.15 -15.88 10.12
N VAL A 185 2.33 -14.83 9.34
CA VAL A 185 2.01 -13.45 9.76
C VAL A 185 1.10 -12.83 8.72
N ILE A 186 -0.04 -12.29 9.16
CA ILE A 186 -0.94 -11.48 8.34
C ILE A 186 -1.26 -10.22 9.12
N LEU A 187 -0.71 -9.10 8.68
CA LEU A 187 -1.04 -7.77 9.18
C LEU A 187 -1.59 -6.94 8.01
N ASP A 188 -2.92 -6.94 7.89
CA ASP A 188 -3.66 -6.33 6.79
C ASP A 188 -4.64 -5.28 7.34
N PRO A 189 -4.24 -3.99 7.35
CA PRO A 189 -5.10 -2.88 7.75
C PRO A 189 -6.34 -2.70 6.89
N ASP A 190 -6.27 -3.04 5.60
CA ASP A 190 -7.37 -2.83 4.66
C ASP A 190 -8.50 -3.84 4.92
N ARG A 191 -8.13 -5.10 5.21
CA ARG A 191 -9.09 -6.17 5.57
C ARG A 191 -9.34 -6.30 7.07
N LYS A 192 -8.70 -5.45 7.90
CA LYS A 192 -8.72 -5.51 9.37
C LYS A 192 -8.37 -6.89 9.91
N ARG A 193 -7.43 -7.57 9.26
CA ARG A 193 -6.99 -8.91 9.63
C ARG A 193 -5.58 -8.82 10.19
N PHE A 194 -5.45 -9.05 11.49
CA PHE A 194 -4.18 -9.06 12.20
C PHE A 194 -4.05 -10.39 12.94
N GLU A 195 -3.14 -11.23 12.47
CA GLU A 195 -3.01 -12.62 12.87
C GLU A 195 -1.53 -13.04 12.81
N ILE A 196 -1.06 -13.69 13.88
CA ILE A 196 0.21 -14.40 13.89
C ILE A 196 -0.09 -15.80 14.39
N SER A 197 0.22 -16.83 13.60
CA SER A 197 -0.20 -18.19 13.90
C SER A 197 0.84 -19.27 13.59
N GLY A 198 0.85 -20.35 14.36
CA GLY A 198 1.71 -21.53 14.15
C GLY A 198 2.95 -21.56 15.05
N GLU A 199 3.98 -22.28 14.61
CA GLU A 199 5.22 -22.45 15.37
C GLU A 199 6.19 -21.29 15.20
N SER A 200 6.78 -20.78 16.29
CA SER A 200 7.78 -19.72 16.28
C SER A 200 9.11 -20.10 16.94
N ARG A 201 9.98 -20.68 16.11
CA ARG A 201 11.41 -20.88 16.35
C ARG A 201 12.20 -20.68 15.05
N PRO A 202 12.08 -19.51 14.37
CA PRO A 202 12.81 -19.25 13.13
C PRO A 202 14.33 -19.32 13.37
N ALA A 203 15.08 -19.69 12.33
CA ALA A 203 16.53 -19.83 12.41
C ALA A 203 17.23 -18.52 12.81
N ASP A 204 16.73 -17.39 12.31
CA ASP A 204 17.10 -16.05 12.74
C ASP A 204 15.88 -15.30 13.29
N VAL A 205 15.69 -15.40 14.60
CA VAL A 205 14.56 -14.79 15.32
C VAL A 205 14.59 -13.27 15.27
N ALA A 206 15.79 -12.67 15.30
CA ALA A 206 15.92 -11.22 15.31
C ALA A 206 15.44 -10.62 13.99
N SER A 207 15.98 -11.10 12.88
CA SER A 207 15.62 -10.62 11.55
C SER A 207 14.14 -10.85 11.23
N PHE A 208 13.57 -11.98 11.65
CA PHE A 208 12.14 -12.28 11.43
C PHE A 208 11.21 -11.27 12.13
N TYR A 209 11.44 -11.00 13.42
CA TYR A 209 10.58 -10.11 14.19
C TYR A 209 10.85 -8.62 13.99
N GLU A 210 12.04 -8.24 13.50
CA GLU A 210 12.35 -6.85 13.18
C GLU A 210 11.35 -6.28 12.15
N GLU A 211 10.96 -7.06 11.14
CA GLU A 211 9.97 -6.63 10.15
C GLU A 211 8.58 -6.40 10.76
N ILE A 212 8.17 -7.27 11.69
CA ILE A 212 6.88 -7.23 12.39
C ILE A 212 6.83 -6.02 13.34
N ILE A 213 7.89 -5.81 14.11
CA ILE A 213 8.04 -4.70 15.05
C ILE A 213 8.10 -3.37 14.31
N SER A 214 8.89 -3.28 13.24
CA SER A 214 8.93 -2.09 12.39
C SER A 214 7.57 -1.79 11.77
N TRP A 215 6.84 -2.83 11.34
CA TRP A 215 5.49 -2.68 10.83
C TRP A 215 4.53 -2.11 11.88
N MET A 216 4.60 -2.60 13.12
CA MET A 216 3.73 -2.15 14.21
C MET A 216 4.04 -0.73 14.65
N ASP A 217 5.31 -0.32 14.62
CA ASP A 217 5.72 1.06 14.87
C ASP A 217 5.11 1.99 13.81
N ASP A 218 5.27 1.66 12.52
CA ASP A 218 4.65 2.40 11.42
C ASP A 218 3.11 2.45 11.59
N TYR A 219 2.48 1.33 11.98
CA TYR A 219 1.03 1.22 12.16
C TYR A 219 0.53 2.08 13.32
N SER A 220 1.27 2.12 14.43
CA SER A 220 0.96 2.95 15.59
C SER A 220 0.98 4.44 15.25
N HIS A 221 1.97 4.88 14.46
CA HIS A 221 2.03 6.26 13.97
C HIS A 221 0.89 6.59 13.01
N HIS A 222 0.52 5.64 12.15
CA HIS A 222 -0.61 5.75 11.26
C HIS A 222 -1.92 5.94 12.04
N LEU A 223 -2.18 5.08 13.03
CA LEU A 223 -3.33 5.18 13.91
C LEU A 223 -3.39 6.55 14.60
N GLY A 224 -2.25 7.09 15.04
CA GLY A 224 -2.20 8.42 15.68
C GLY A 224 -2.62 9.60 14.78
N LYS A 225 -2.53 9.46 13.45
CA LYS A 225 -2.83 10.54 12.49
C LYS A 225 -4.24 10.47 11.89
N SER A 226 -4.95 9.34 12.04
CA SER A 226 -6.35 9.25 11.68
C SER A 226 -7.19 9.96 12.76
N GLN A 227 -7.95 10.98 12.35
CA GLN A 227 -8.87 11.73 13.21
C GLN A 227 -10.17 10.95 13.50
N GLU A 228 -10.37 9.82 12.82
CA GLU A 228 -11.53 8.96 13.05
C GLU A 228 -11.28 8.10 14.30
N THR A 229 -12.27 8.09 15.20
CA THR A 229 -12.48 7.02 16.17
C THR A 229 -12.77 5.74 15.38
N GLY A 230 -11.71 5.11 14.90
CA GLY A 230 -11.79 3.90 14.11
C GLY A 230 -12.43 2.77 14.92
N GLU A 231 -13.06 1.84 14.20
CA GLU A 231 -13.52 0.57 14.75
C GLU A 231 -12.40 -0.16 15.52
N PRO A 232 -12.75 -1.00 16.52
CA PRO A 232 -11.78 -1.73 17.32
C PRO A 232 -10.85 -2.59 16.45
N VAL A 233 -9.55 -2.44 16.67
CA VAL A 233 -8.52 -3.28 16.03
C VAL A 233 -8.27 -4.49 16.91
N THR A 234 -8.33 -5.69 16.35
CA THR A 234 -8.09 -6.95 17.10
C THR A 234 -6.92 -7.71 16.49
N PHE A 235 -5.89 -7.96 17.30
CA PHE A 235 -4.78 -8.85 16.98
C PHE A 235 -5.06 -10.25 17.49
N ASN A 236 -4.96 -11.25 16.63
CA ASN A 236 -5.10 -12.66 16.98
C ASN A 236 -3.70 -13.29 17.07
N LEU A 237 -3.34 -13.73 18.27
CA LEU A 237 -2.09 -14.44 18.54
C LEU A 237 -2.44 -15.90 18.76
N ASP A 238 -2.00 -16.75 17.85
CA ASP A 238 -2.37 -18.16 17.81
C ASP A 238 -1.14 -19.05 17.64
N PHE A 239 -0.33 -19.14 18.69
CA PHE A 239 0.91 -19.92 18.65
C PHE A 239 0.69 -21.37 19.08
N GLU A 240 1.32 -22.29 18.36
CA GLU A 240 1.39 -23.71 18.74
C GLU A 240 2.59 -23.98 19.65
N TYR A 241 3.70 -23.29 19.38
CA TYR A 241 4.92 -23.37 20.18
C TYR A 241 5.79 -22.14 19.88
N PHE A 242 6.54 -21.64 20.86
CA PHE A 242 7.60 -20.69 20.61
C PHE A 242 8.74 -20.82 21.61
N ASN A 243 9.98 -20.60 21.14
CA ASN A 243 11.15 -20.65 22.01
C ASN A 243 11.34 -19.34 22.80
N SER A 244 12.24 -19.36 23.78
CA SER A 244 12.53 -18.19 24.64
C SER A 244 12.98 -16.95 23.86
N SER A 245 13.70 -17.14 22.74
CA SER A 245 14.10 -16.04 21.86
C SER A 245 12.89 -15.37 21.21
N SER A 246 11.95 -16.15 20.67
CA SER A 246 10.71 -15.63 20.07
C SER A 246 9.80 -14.99 21.11
N ALA A 247 9.72 -15.58 22.31
CA ALA A 247 8.94 -15.04 23.43
C ALA A 247 9.30 -13.58 23.74
N LYS A 248 10.60 -13.24 23.70
CA LYS A 248 11.07 -11.86 23.91
C LYS A 248 10.48 -10.89 22.88
N TYR A 249 10.52 -11.24 21.60
CA TYR A 249 10.00 -10.38 20.53
C TYR A 249 8.47 -10.30 20.50
N ILE A 250 7.78 -11.41 20.82
CA ILE A 250 6.32 -11.42 20.99
C ILE A 250 5.93 -10.46 22.11
N LEU A 251 6.65 -10.49 23.24
CA LEU A 251 6.41 -9.55 24.34
C LEU A 251 6.63 -8.10 23.91
N ASP A 252 7.71 -7.81 23.17
CA ASP A 252 8.01 -6.47 22.70
C ASP A 252 6.94 -5.96 21.71
N PHE A 253 6.44 -6.82 20.82
CA PHE A 253 5.29 -6.54 19.96
C PHE A 253 4.01 -6.24 20.77
N CYS A 254 3.69 -7.06 21.78
CA CYS A 254 2.54 -6.82 22.66
C CYS A 254 2.66 -5.50 23.44
N LYS A 255 3.86 -5.12 23.89
CA LYS A 255 4.11 -3.82 24.53
C LYS A 255 3.84 -2.66 23.57
N GLN A 256 4.27 -2.75 22.32
CA GLN A 256 3.98 -1.71 21.32
C GLN A 256 2.47 -1.55 21.09
N ILE A 257 1.72 -2.66 21.07
CA ILE A 257 0.25 -2.61 21.01
C ILE A 257 -0.32 -1.93 22.27
N GLY A 258 0.19 -2.25 23.46
CA GLY A 258 -0.19 -1.60 24.71
C GLY A 258 0.07 -0.09 24.71
N ASP A 259 1.23 0.34 24.21
CA ASP A 259 1.59 1.74 24.07
C ASP A 259 0.66 2.47 23.09
N ALA A 260 0.30 1.83 21.96
CA ALA A 260 -0.67 2.39 21.02
C ALA A 260 -2.07 2.52 21.65
N ARG A 261 -2.51 1.52 22.44
CA ARG A 261 -3.78 1.54 23.17
C ARG A 261 -3.83 2.65 24.22
N SER A 262 -2.75 2.85 24.99
CA SER A 262 -2.67 3.88 26.02
C SER A 262 -2.80 5.31 25.47
N LYS A 263 -2.53 5.51 24.17
CA LYS A 263 -2.75 6.77 23.43
C LYS A 263 -4.19 6.96 22.95
N GLY A 264 -5.15 6.19 23.49
CA GLY A 264 -6.58 6.32 23.21
C GLY A 264 -7.07 5.56 21.98
N LYS A 265 -6.31 4.57 21.50
CA LYS A 265 -6.73 3.70 20.39
C LYS A 265 -7.43 2.46 20.91
N ASP A 266 -8.53 2.10 20.28
CA ASP A 266 -9.30 0.91 20.64
C ASP A 266 -8.66 -0.34 20.03
N ILE A 267 -7.71 -0.95 20.75
CA ILE A 267 -6.95 -2.10 20.28
C ILE A 267 -7.04 -3.25 21.30
N HIS A 268 -7.31 -4.44 20.80
CA HIS A 268 -7.49 -5.67 21.57
C HIS A 268 -6.53 -6.76 21.10
N ILE A 269 -6.15 -7.64 22.03
CA ILE A 269 -5.39 -8.86 21.73
C ILE A 269 -6.28 -10.04 22.12
N LYS A 270 -6.45 -10.96 21.18
CA LYS A 270 -7.02 -12.30 21.39
C LYS A 270 -5.89 -13.31 21.40
N TRP A 271 -5.71 -13.99 22.52
CA TRP A 271 -4.76 -15.07 22.69
C TRP A 271 -5.50 -16.39 22.53
N HIS A 272 -5.21 -17.10 21.45
CA HIS A 272 -5.80 -18.40 21.16
C HIS A 272 -4.93 -19.51 21.76
N TYR A 273 -5.55 -20.51 22.35
CA TYR A 273 -4.87 -21.65 22.96
C TYR A 273 -5.73 -22.92 22.83
N ASP A 274 -5.10 -24.08 22.92
CA ASP A 274 -5.81 -25.37 23.02
C ASP A 274 -6.23 -25.61 24.48
N ASP A 275 -7.44 -26.10 24.74
CA ASP A 275 -7.91 -26.41 26.10
C ASP A 275 -7.03 -27.43 26.82
N ASP A 276 -6.37 -28.31 26.06
CA ASP A 276 -5.45 -29.31 26.60
C ASP A 276 -4.05 -28.74 26.88
N ASP A 277 -3.74 -27.54 26.38
CA ASP A 277 -2.46 -26.85 26.55
C ASP A 277 -2.56 -25.70 27.58
N MET A 278 -2.59 -26.09 28.86
CA MET A 278 -2.64 -25.16 29.98
C MET A 278 -1.35 -24.35 30.15
N ASP A 279 -0.21 -24.85 29.65
CA ASP A 279 1.06 -24.15 29.70
C ASP A 279 1.02 -22.93 28.77
N MET A 280 0.50 -23.08 27.54
CA MET A 280 0.30 -21.97 26.61
C MET A 280 -0.64 -20.90 27.17
N LEU A 281 -1.68 -21.31 27.89
CA LEU A 281 -2.58 -20.39 28.58
C LEU A 281 -1.84 -19.58 29.67
N GLU A 282 -1.02 -20.22 30.50
CA GLU A 282 -0.29 -19.52 31.57
C GLU A 282 0.75 -18.56 31.00
N VAL A 283 1.47 -18.96 29.93
CA VAL A 283 2.38 -18.04 29.23
C VAL A 283 1.63 -16.84 28.67
N GLY A 284 0.45 -17.03 28.07
CA GLY A 284 -0.38 -15.93 27.60
C GLY A 284 -0.80 -14.97 28.73
N ARG A 285 -1.10 -15.49 29.92
CA ARG A 285 -1.41 -14.68 31.11
C ARG A 285 -0.20 -13.88 31.59
N GLU A 286 0.99 -14.49 31.60
CA GLU A 286 2.23 -13.80 31.93
C GLU A 286 2.51 -12.67 30.93
N MET A 287 2.40 -12.95 29.63
CA MET A 287 2.56 -11.96 28.56
C MET A 287 1.60 -10.77 28.73
N SER A 288 0.33 -11.01 29.05
CA SER A 288 -0.66 -9.96 29.30
C SER A 288 -0.26 -9.07 30.49
N ARG A 289 0.19 -9.68 31.60
CA ARG A 289 0.69 -8.95 32.78
C ARG A 289 1.92 -8.10 32.44
N MET A 290 2.89 -8.66 31.73
CA MET A 290 4.15 -8.00 31.40
C MET A 290 3.99 -6.87 30.37
N SER A 291 3.09 -7.04 29.40
CA SER A 291 2.81 -6.03 28.36
C SER A 291 1.84 -4.93 28.82
N LYS A 292 1.23 -5.08 30.00
CA LYS A 292 0.27 -4.13 30.60
C LYS A 292 -0.95 -3.85 29.71
N ILE A 293 -1.36 -4.83 28.90
CA ILE A 293 -2.58 -4.79 28.09
C ILE A 293 -3.39 -6.06 28.36
N PRO A 294 -4.70 -5.95 28.63
CA PRO A 294 -5.54 -7.12 28.86
C PRO A 294 -5.68 -7.94 27.57
N PHE A 295 -5.48 -9.26 27.68
CA PHE A 295 -5.74 -10.20 26.60
C PHE A 295 -7.12 -10.84 26.80
N GLN A 296 -7.81 -11.11 25.69
CA GLN A 296 -8.96 -12.01 25.66
C GLN A 296 -8.46 -13.42 25.33
N PHE A 297 -8.65 -14.37 26.24
CA PHE A 297 -8.25 -15.76 26.03
C PHE A 297 -9.36 -16.52 25.33
N ILE A 298 -9.05 -17.16 24.21
CA ILE A 298 -9.97 -17.90 23.37
C ILE A 298 -9.49 -19.35 23.29
N SER A 299 -10.30 -20.28 23.80
CA SER A 299 -10.06 -21.70 23.54
C SER A 299 -10.51 -22.05 22.13
N LYS A 300 -9.71 -22.85 21.42
CA LYS A 300 -10.03 -23.37 20.09
C LYS A 300 -11.03 -24.53 20.10
N ASN A 301 -11.14 -25.25 21.21
CA ASN A 301 -11.83 -26.54 21.29
C ASN A 301 -13.20 -26.48 21.99
N VAL A 302 -13.73 -25.27 22.21
CA VAL A 302 -15.10 -25.12 22.73
C VAL A 302 -16.11 -25.58 21.68
N LYS A 303 -16.58 -26.82 21.83
CA LYS A 303 -17.82 -27.33 21.20
C LYS A 303 -19.04 -26.56 21.70
#